data_AF-A0AAW2E6H5-F1
#
_entry.id   AF-A0AAW2E6H5-F1
#
_cell.length_a   1.000
_cell.length_b   1.000
_cell.length_c   1.000
_cell.angle_alpha   90.00
_cell.angle_beta   90.00
_cell.angle_gamma   90.00
#
_symmetry.space_group_name_H-M   'P 1'
#
loop_
_entity.id
_entity.type
_entity.pdbx_description
1 polymer ?
#
loop_
_entity_poly.entity_id
_entity_poly.type
_entity_poly.pdbx_seq_one_letter_code
_entity_poly.pdbx_strand_id
1 'polypeptide(L)'
;MAVSTFIRCTHFRRLIGLSNNAVTFFSDTSQRLLQNRVVTRSYTTPIEEIKDIDEINSDTKKMEKKISKAMLMYLQRAKEHDQFMKKEIAEYEIGKRYLANMMGEDPEYFTQTDIDKAIEYLFPSGLYDPKARPIMQHPETIFPNRKEAEFDETGRPFHSMFYTSKPNYYEALYNIVDKIKSLNDIEDSFIRQGNLHKDQINLINSTWLLNHEIEKQILEPISDSEYNYFITSLQRLCDHPLSKHATDLIMKYRKILTIDSDQMIIPPLEYDNTGRPYIKVANCMRKTARGEVTIWGKGSGNIIINGHDITYFEEFHNREQIIFPLIFTNMADKVDIEATIKGGGPTGQSGAIRWGIAWGLRSFLDKPTIERMRVAGLLTRDWRIRERKKFGQKGARRKFTWKKR
;
A
#
# COMPACT_ATOMS: atom_id res chain seq x y z
N MET A 1 -23.25 -36.39 -11.16
CA MET A 1 -22.74 -37.06 -9.95
C MET A 1 -21.70 -36.13 -9.32
N ALA A 2 -21.83 -35.54 -8.13
CA ALA A 2 -22.87 -35.45 -7.12
C ALA A 2 -22.74 -34.04 -6.52
N VAL A 3 -23.86 -33.33 -6.35
CA VAL A 3 -23.94 -32.01 -5.74
C VAL A 3 -24.38 -32.22 -4.30
N SER A 4 -23.51 -31.95 -3.32
CA SER A 4 -23.84 -32.05 -1.89
C SER A 4 -24.36 -30.69 -1.39
N THR A 5 -25.67 -30.56 -1.42
CA THR A 5 -26.44 -29.51 -0.75
C THR A 5 -26.46 -29.78 0.77
N PHE A 6 -25.65 -29.04 1.53
CA PHE A 6 -25.78 -29.01 2.99
C PHE A 6 -26.87 -28.01 3.40
N ILE A 7 -28.07 -28.53 3.61
CA ILE A 7 -29.21 -27.83 4.23
C ILE A 7 -28.95 -27.80 5.75
N ARG A 8 -28.84 -26.60 6.34
CA ARG A 8 -28.77 -26.40 7.79
C ARG A 8 -30.11 -26.79 8.44
N CYS A 9 -30.10 -27.85 9.22
CA CYS A 9 -31.24 -28.32 10.01
C CYS A 9 -31.36 -27.53 11.33
N THR A 10 -32.38 -26.69 11.46
CA THR A 10 -32.70 -25.90 12.68
C THR A 10 -33.78 -26.53 13.57
N HIS A 11 -34.14 -27.81 13.39
CA HIS A 11 -35.27 -28.43 14.12
C HIS A 11 -34.94 -29.51 15.17
N PHE A 12 -33.69 -29.63 15.63
CA PHE A 12 -33.32 -30.69 16.59
C PHE A 12 -33.52 -30.36 18.09
N ARG A 13 -34.13 -29.23 18.45
CA ARG A 13 -34.32 -28.81 19.86
C ARG A 13 -35.56 -29.40 20.58
N ARG A 14 -36.24 -30.40 19.99
CA ARG A 14 -37.48 -30.97 20.57
C ARG A 14 -37.45 -32.47 20.86
N LEU A 15 -36.29 -33.13 20.83
CA LEU A 15 -36.22 -34.60 20.80
C LEU A 15 -35.39 -35.28 21.91
N ILE A 16 -35.10 -34.59 23.02
CA ILE A 16 -34.58 -35.25 24.22
C ILE A 16 -35.31 -34.68 25.44
N GLY A 17 -36.35 -35.41 25.87
CA GLY A 17 -36.94 -35.23 27.18
C GLY A 17 -35.99 -35.77 28.24
N LEU A 18 -35.45 -34.87 29.06
CA LEU A 18 -34.84 -35.20 30.34
C LEU A 18 -35.45 -34.29 31.41
N SER A 19 -36.02 -34.98 32.39
CA SER A 19 -36.69 -34.61 33.63
C SER A 19 -36.43 -33.22 34.24
N ASN A 20 -37.54 -32.54 34.55
CA ASN A 20 -37.64 -31.48 35.54
C ASN A 20 -37.24 -31.99 36.93
N ASN A 21 -36.33 -31.27 37.60
CA ASN A 21 -36.26 -31.26 39.06
C ASN A 21 -35.95 -29.84 39.57
N ALA A 22 -36.93 -29.34 40.33
CA ALA A 22 -36.85 -28.31 41.38
C ALA A 22 -36.28 -26.92 41.03
N VAL A 23 -37.16 -26.00 40.64
CA VAL A 23 -37.08 -24.60 41.08
C VAL A 23 -38.41 -24.26 41.75
N THR A 24 -38.35 -24.10 43.07
CA THR A 24 -39.47 -23.68 43.91
C THR A 24 -39.84 -22.24 43.58
N PHE A 25 -41.11 -22.05 43.20
CA PHE A 25 -41.78 -20.76 43.16
C PHE A 25 -41.93 -20.22 44.59
N PHE A 26 -41.49 -18.99 44.81
CA PHE A 26 -42.17 -18.08 45.74
C PHE A 26 -42.51 -16.81 44.97
N SER A 27 -43.79 -16.67 44.67
CA SER A 27 -44.43 -15.40 44.38
C SER A 27 -44.51 -14.61 45.67
N ASP A 28 -44.10 -13.34 45.65
CA ASP A 28 -44.96 -12.31 46.23
C ASP A 28 -44.66 -10.93 45.67
N THR A 29 -45.78 -10.27 45.39
CA THR A 29 -45.97 -8.93 44.86
C THR A 29 -45.47 -7.85 45.84
N SER A 30 -44.80 -6.83 45.33
CA SER A 30 -45.12 -5.45 45.73
C SER A 30 -44.64 -4.44 44.70
N GLN A 31 -45.54 -3.52 44.42
CA GLN A 31 -45.46 -2.42 43.47
C GLN A 31 -44.35 -1.44 43.83
N ARG A 32 -43.66 -0.89 42.83
CA ARG A 32 -43.31 0.54 42.79
C ARG A 32 -42.85 0.95 41.39
N LEU A 33 -43.77 1.64 40.70
CA LEU A 33 -43.48 2.57 39.62
C LEU A 33 -42.47 3.61 40.10
N LEU A 34 -41.34 3.78 39.40
CA LEU A 34 -40.71 5.09 39.25
C LEU A 34 -40.01 5.20 37.88
N GLN A 35 -40.33 6.30 37.21
CA GLN A 35 -39.79 6.76 35.94
C GLN A 35 -38.28 6.98 36.04
N ASN A 36 -37.50 6.34 35.16
CA ASN A 36 -36.12 6.78 34.93
C ASN A 36 -36.13 7.91 33.88
N ARG A 37 -36.21 9.15 34.37
CA ARG A 37 -35.78 10.34 33.64
C ARG A 37 -34.27 10.24 33.40
N VAL A 38 -33.87 10.21 32.13
CA VAL A 38 -32.47 10.45 31.74
C VAL A 38 -32.18 11.92 32.04
N VAL A 39 -31.35 12.17 33.06
CA VAL A 39 -30.83 13.50 33.36
C VAL A 39 -29.56 13.70 32.55
N THR A 40 -29.64 14.44 31.46
CA THR A 40 -28.47 15.03 30.79
C THR A 40 -27.95 16.18 31.65
N ARG A 41 -26.71 16.09 32.15
CA ARG A 41 -26.01 17.25 32.76
C ARG A 41 -25.05 17.85 31.74
N SER A 42 -25.20 19.14 31.49
CA SER A 42 -24.25 19.99 30.76
C SER A 42 -23.10 20.39 31.67
N TYR A 43 -21.86 20.20 31.21
CA TYR A 43 -20.66 20.67 31.92
C TYR A 43 -20.33 22.10 31.49
N THR A 44 -20.72 23.08 32.28
CA THR A 44 -19.98 24.34 32.43
C THR A 44 -20.25 24.88 33.83
N THR A 45 -19.23 24.88 34.68
CA THR A 45 -19.23 25.63 35.95
C THR A 45 -18.53 26.98 35.72
N PRO A 46 -19.04 28.09 36.28
CA PRO A 46 -18.39 29.39 36.18
C PRO A 46 -17.12 29.47 37.06
N ILE A 47 -16.20 30.34 36.66
CA ILE A 47 -14.80 30.44 37.13
C ILE A 47 -14.65 30.91 38.59
N GLU A 48 -15.73 31.31 39.27
CA GLU A 48 -15.67 31.91 40.61
C GLU A 48 -15.71 30.92 41.79
N GLU A 49 -16.09 29.65 41.57
CA GLU A 49 -16.08 28.61 42.64
C GLU A 49 -14.72 27.89 42.82
N ILE A 50 -13.70 28.26 42.06
CA ILE A 50 -12.39 27.56 42.07
C ILE A 50 -11.50 28.00 43.26
N LYS A 51 -11.82 29.10 43.95
CA LYS A 51 -10.94 29.65 45.01
C LYS A 51 -11.16 29.09 46.41
N ASP A 52 -12.29 28.42 46.67
CA ASP A 52 -12.64 27.94 48.02
C ASP A 52 -12.53 26.42 48.21
N ILE A 53 -12.02 25.69 47.20
CA ILE A 53 -11.93 24.21 47.24
C ILE A 53 -10.57 23.72 47.77
N ASP A 54 -9.55 24.57 47.79
CA ASP A 54 -8.19 24.17 48.19
C ASP A 54 -8.00 24.02 49.72
N GLU A 55 -8.97 24.40 50.56
CA GLU A 55 -8.81 24.38 52.03
C GLU A 55 -9.78 23.46 52.82
N ILE A 56 -10.71 22.71 52.18
CA ILE A 56 -11.73 21.92 52.93
C ILE A 56 -11.58 20.39 52.79
N ASN A 57 -10.64 19.87 52.00
CA ASN A 57 -10.47 18.41 51.85
C ASN A 57 -9.26 17.84 52.63
N SER A 58 -9.11 18.21 53.91
CA SER A 58 -8.11 17.60 54.80
C SER A 58 -8.63 16.39 55.60
N ASP A 59 -9.92 16.07 55.62
CA ASP A 59 -10.44 15.01 56.52
C ASP A 59 -11.54 14.09 55.92
N THR A 60 -11.31 13.57 54.70
CA THR A 60 -11.91 12.27 54.31
C THR A 60 -10.87 11.39 53.63
N LYS A 61 -10.07 10.69 54.45
CA LYS A 61 -9.10 9.70 53.99
C LYS A 61 -9.81 8.47 53.43
N LYS A 62 -10.39 8.57 52.22
CA LYS A 62 -10.66 7.40 51.39
C LYS A 62 -9.34 6.66 51.24
N MET A 63 -9.30 5.38 51.60
CA MET A 63 -8.11 4.56 51.38
C MET A 63 -7.80 4.57 49.88
N GLU A 64 -6.90 5.45 49.46
CA GLU A 64 -6.34 5.43 48.11
C GLU A 64 -5.67 4.08 47.95
N LYS A 65 -6.25 3.25 47.09
CA LYS A 65 -5.64 1.97 46.72
C LYS A 65 -4.30 2.31 46.10
N LYS A 66 -3.21 2.07 46.84
CA LYS A 66 -1.86 2.33 46.38
C LYS A 66 -1.63 1.50 45.12
N ILE A 67 -1.55 2.19 44.00
CA ILE A 67 -1.18 1.61 42.72
C ILE A 67 0.21 0.96 42.85
N SER A 68 0.40 -0.13 42.12
CA SER A 68 1.71 -0.78 42.08
C SER A 68 2.78 0.18 41.54
N LYS A 69 4.00 0.11 42.08
CA LYS A 69 5.11 0.96 41.60
C LYS A 69 5.31 0.87 40.08
N ALA A 70 5.14 -0.31 39.49
CA ALA A 70 5.25 -0.52 38.05
C ALA A 70 4.22 0.28 37.24
N MET A 71 3.00 0.34 37.76
CA MET A 71 1.87 1.03 37.13
C MET A 71 2.02 2.56 37.25
N LEU A 72 2.54 3.05 38.37
CA LEU A 72 2.94 4.47 38.51
C LEU A 72 4.05 4.84 37.52
N MET A 73 5.10 4.01 37.42
CA MET A 73 6.20 4.25 36.47
C MET A 73 5.73 4.24 35.00
N TYR A 74 4.73 3.42 34.67
CA TYR A 74 4.12 3.42 33.33
C TYR A 74 3.41 4.75 33.04
N LEU A 75 2.58 5.26 33.97
CA LEU A 75 1.90 6.55 33.80
C LEU A 75 2.91 7.69 33.68
N GLN A 76 3.93 7.68 34.54
CA GLN A 76 4.98 8.68 34.48
C GLN A 76 5.68 8.67 33.11
N ARG A 77 6.03 7.49 32.59
CA ARG A 77 6.66 7.36 31.26
C ARG A 77 5.74 7.84 30.13
N ALA A 78 4.44 7.60 30.21
CA ALA A 78 3.47 8.11 29.24
C ALA A 78 3.42 9.65 29.28
N LYS A 79 3.28 10.24 30.47
CA LYS A 79 3.28 11.70 30.67
C LYS A 79 4.58 12.35 30.17
N GLU A 80 5.73 11.76 30.49
CA GLU A 80 7.06 12.23 30.03
C GLU A 80 7.16 12.19 28.50
N HIS A 81 6.66 11.13 27.86
CA HIS A 81 6.63 11.02 26.41
C HIS A 81 5.73 12.08 25.77
N ASP A 82 4.55 12.34 26.32
CA ASP A 82 3.64 13.36 25.79
C ASP A 82 4.24 14.77 25.92
N GLN A 83 4.92 15.05 27.04
CA GLN A 83 5.66 16.30 27.22
C GLN A 83 6.82 16.42 26.24
N PHE A 84 7.56 15.32 26.02
CA PHE A 84 8.63 15.24 25.03
C PHE A 84 8.10 15.55 23.62
N MET A 85 7.03 14.88 23.18
CA MET A 85 6.44 15.10 21.86
C MET A 85 5.96 16.55 21.68
N LYS A 86 5.31 17.15 22.70
CA LYS A 86 4.90 18.56 22.66
C LYS A 86 6.08 19.51 22.49
N LYS A 87 7.20 19.21 23.15
CA LYS A 87 8.43 20.00 23.03
C LYS A 87 9.01 19.90 21.62
N GLU A 88 9.15 18.69 21.07
CA GLU A 88 9.68 18.46 19.73
C GLU A 88 8.80 19.12 18.65
N ILE A 89 7.47 19.09 18.80
CA ILE A 89 6.55 19.76 17.87
C ILE A 89 6.77 21.27 17.87
N ALA A 90 6.87 21.87 19.06
CA ALA A 90 7.16 23.30 19.18
C ALA A 90 8.52 23.67 18.57
N GLU A 91 9.56 22.86 18.81
CA GLU A 91 10.89 23.06 18.22
C GLU A 91 10.87 22.91 16.69
N TYR A 92 10.13 21.94 16.16
CA TYR A 92 9.94 21.77 14.71
C TYR A 92 9.25 22.98 14.08
N GLU A 93 8.16 23.50 14.68
CA GLU A 93 7.45 24.68 14.17
C GLU A 93 8.33 25.94 14.16
N ILE A 94 9.10 26.14 15.23
CA ILE A 94 10.07 27.23 15.34
C ILE A 94 11.18 27.06 14.29
N GLY A 95 11.75 25.86 14.20
CA GLY A 95 12.79 25.52 13.22
C GLY A 95 12.31 25.71 11.79
N LYS A 96 11.05 25.36 11.49
CA LYS A 96 10.44 25.54 10.16
C LYS A 96 10.43 27.01 9.76
N ARG A 97 10.06 27.90 10.68
CA ARG A 97 10.07 29.37 10.44
C ARG A 97 11.48 29.90 10.23
N TYR A 98 12.45 29.42 11.00
CA TYR A 98 13.86 29.80 10.80
C TYR A 98 14.40 29.34 9.46
N LEU A 99 14.08 28.11 9.05
CA LEU A 99 14.49 27.57 7.76
C LEU A 99 13.90 28.37 6.60
N ALA A 100 12.61 28.71 6.66
CA ALA A 100 11.97 29.57 5.67
C ALA A 100 12.66 30.94 5.58
N ASN A 101 12.97 31.57 6.73
CA ASN A 101 13.70 32.84 6.77
C ASN A 101 15.11 32.75 6.16
N MET A 102 15.86 31.67 6.42
CA MET A 102 17.18 31.45 5.82
C MET A 102 17.12 31.30 4.30
N MET A 103 16.05 30.67 3.79
CA MET A 103 15.84 30.49 2.35
C MET A 103 15.17 31.70 1.68
N GLY A 104 14.68 32.67 2.45
CA GLY A 104 13.96 33.83 1.95
C GLY A 104 12.54 33.52 1.47
N GLU A 105 11.92 32.46 1.99
CA GLU A 105 10.58 32.00 1.63
C GLU A 105 9.55 32.35 2.73
N ASP A 106 8.27 32.37 2.36
CA ASP A 106 7.18 32.64 3.31
C ASP A 106 6.93 31.44 4.25
N PRO A 107 6.97 31.62 5.59
CA PRO A 107 6.86 30.50 6.53
C PRO A 107 5.53 29.72 6.51
N GLU A 108 4.45 30.38 6.08
CA GLU A 108 3.10 29.77 6.04
C GLU A 108 2.95 28.80 4.86
N TYR A 109 3.45 29.18 3.68
CA TYR A 109 3.38 28.37 2.46
C TYR A 109 4.52 27.35 2.35
N PHE A 110 5.45 27.34 3.31
CA PHE A 110 6.60 26.45 3.31
C PHE A 110 6.16 24.98 3.51
N THR A 111 6.21 24.19 2.44
CA THR A 111 5.77 22.79 2.45
C THR A 111 6.91 21.83 2.86
N GLN A 112 6.57 20.58 3.16
CA GLN A 112 7.60 19.57 3.48
C GLN A 112 8.58 19.34 2.32
N THR A 113 8.14 19.47 1.06
CA THR A 113 9.04 19.34 -0.08
C THR A 113 10.06 20.48 -0.17
N ASP A 114 9.71 21.66 0.31
CA ASP A 114 10.60 22.82 0.32
C ASP A 114 11.60 22.72 1.47
N ILE A 115 11.15 22.20 2.63
CA ILE A 115 12.03 21.80 3.75
C ILE A 115 13.08 20.78 3.28
N ASP A 116 12.65 19.72 2.60
CA ASP A 116 13.54 18.65 2.13
C ASP A 116 14.60 19.19 1.15
N LYS A 117 14.20 20.05 0.21
CA LYS A 117 15.12 20.73 -0.74
C LYS A 117 16.10 21.66 -0.02
N ALA A 118 15.60 22.46 0.93
CA ALA A 118 16.43 23.38 1.69
C ALA A 118 17.50 22.63 2.50
N ILE A 119 17.15 21.48 3.10
CA ILE A 119 18.08 20.64 3.85
C ILE A 119 19.07 19.96 2.94
N GLU A 120 18.64 19.46 1.79
CA GLU A 120 19.55 18.90 0.78
C GLU A 120 20.59 19.93 0.32
N TYR A 121 20.20 21.21 0.20
CA TYR A 121 21.09 22.31 -0.15
C TYR A 121 22.04 22.71 1.00
N LEU A 122 21.51 22.92 2.22
CA LEU A 122 22.30 23.38 3.37
C LEU A 122 23.22 22.30 3.93
N PHE A 123 22.77 21.03 3.89
CA PHE A 123 23.49 19.87 4.43
C PHE A 123 23.63 18.78 3.36
N PRO A 124 24.41 19.02 2.29
CA PRO A 124 24.52 18.08 1.18
C PRO A 124 25.19 16.79 1.65
N SER A 125 24.45 15.69 1.62
CA SER A 125 24.92 14.37 2.01
C SER A 125 24.94 13.40 0.82
N GLY A 126 26.13 12.89 0.50
CA GLY A 126 26.35 11.90 -0.56
C GLY A 126 26.05 10.45 -0.14
N LEU A 127 25.38 10.23 1.00
CA LEU A 127 25.07 8.89 1.49
C LEU A 127 24.06 8.19 0.57
N TYR A 128 24.34 6.92 0.26
CA TYR A 128 23.49 6.13 -0.65
C TYR A 128 22.12 5.80 -0.06
N ASP A 129 22.04 5.53 1.25
CA ASP A 129 20.78 5.28 1.94
C ASP A 129 20.09 6.62 2.27
N PRO A 130 18.91 6.92 1.70
CA PRO A 130 18.19 8.15 1.98
C PRO A 130 17.83 8.32 3.46
N LYS A 131 17.63 7.22 4.21
CA LYS A 131 17.26 7.30 5.64
C LYS A 131 18.40 7.74 6.55
N ALA A 132 19.64 7.62 6.09
CA ALA A 132 20.83 8.04 6.83
C ALA A 132 21.21 9.51 6.55
N ARG A 133 20.50 10.17 5.64
CA ARG A 133 20.73 11.58 5.31
C ARG A 133 20.12 12.48 6.40
N PRO A 134 20.60 13.73 6.53
CA PRO A 134 19.93 14.73 7.36
C PRO A 134 18.47 14.87 6.94
N ILE A 135 17.55 14.80 7.90
CA ILE A 135 16.11 15.00 7.68
C ILE A 135 15.55 15.91 8.76
N MET A 136 14.55 16.71 8.40
CA MET A 136 13.71 17.45 9.33
C MET A 136 12.27 17.21 8.91
N GLN A 137 11.55 16.45 9.72
CA GLN A 137 10.15 16.12 9.48
C GLN A 137 9.37 16.36 10.76
N HIS A 138 8.03 16.32 10.64
CA HIS A 138 7.17 16.42 11.81
C HIS A 138 7.49 15.28 12.81
N PRO A 139 7.56 15.55 14.14
CA PRO A 139 7.92 14.52 15.12
C PRO A 139 7.05 13.26 15.07
N GLU A 140 5.77 13.39 14.73
CA GLU A 140 4.86 12.25 14.57
C GLU A 140 5.25 11.28 13.44
N THR A 141 5.98 11.75 12.41
CA THR A 141 6.44 10.87 11.33
C THR A 141 7.79 10.22 11.66
N ILE A 142 8.59 10.84 12.52
CA ILE A 142 9.92 10.37 12.93
C ILE A 142 9.81 9.34 14.04
N PHE A 143 9.08 9.68 15.11
CA PHE A 143 8.93 8.83 16.28
C PHE A 143 7.83 7.79 16.02
N PRO A 144 8.02 6.53 16.46
CA PRO A 144 6.99 5.52 16.30
C PRO A 144 5.77 5.85 17.16
N ASN A 145 4.58 5.68 16.59
CA ASN A 145 3.33 5.77 17.33
C ASN A 145 3.34 4.79 18.51
N ARG A 146 2.92 5.26 19.68
CA ARG A 146 2.80 4.48 20.90
C ARG A 146 1.36 4.55 21.39
N LYS A 147 0.94 3.54 22.14
CA LYS A 147 -0.32 3.58 22.85
C LYS A 147 -0.27 4.66 23.94
N GLU A 148 -1.40 5.35 24.09
CA GLU A 148 -1.66 6.19 25.25
C GLU A 148 -1.73 5.35 26.53
N ALA A 149 -1.77 6.01 27.68
CA ALA A 149 -1.94 5.32 28.95
C ALA A 149 -3.25 4.53 28.95
N GLU A 150 -3.18 3.23 29.23
CA GLU A 150 -4.36 2.33 29.17
C GLU A 150 -5.28 2.41 30.42
N PHE A 151 -4.88 3.16 31.45
CA PHE A 151 -5.60 3.26 32.73
C PHE A 151 -5.41 4.60 33.43
N ASP A 152 -6.32 4.89 34.36
CA ASP A 152 -6.33 6.07 35.22
C ASP A 152 -5.27 6.04 36.33
N GLU A 153 -5.06 7.19 36.97
CA GLU A 153 -4.30 7.35 38.23
C GLU A 153 -4.88 6.58 39.42
N THR A 154 -6.07 6.01 39.29
CA THR A 154 -6.69 5.10 40.28
C THR A 154 -6.40 3.62 40.00
N GLY A 155 -5.86 3.34 38.82
CA GLY A 155 -5.53 1.99 38.37
C GLY A 155 -6.63 1.31 37.58
N ARG A 156 -7.68 2.06 37.21
CA ARG A 156 -8.81 1.56 36.43
C ARG A 156 -8.50 1.62 34.93
N PRO A 157 -8.56 0.50 34.19
CA PRO A 157 -8.41 0.52 32.75
C PRO A 157 -9.52 1.28 32.02
N PHE A 158 -9.17 1.97 30.94
CA PHE A 158 -10.12 2.65 30.06
C PHE A 158 -10.88 1.66 29.18
N HIS A 159 -10.19 0.64 28.67
CA HIS A 159 -10.76 -0.33 27.75
C HIS A 159 -11.29 -1.57 28.49
N SER A 160 -12.47 -2.06 28.10
CA SER A 160 -13.11 -3.22 28.73
C SER A 160 -12.31 -4.52 28.53
N MET A 161 -11.65 -4.67 27.38
CA MET A 161 -10.83 -5.84 27.04
C MET A 161 -9.37 -5.72 27.48
N PHE A 162 -9.02 -4.76 28.34
CA PHE A 162 -7.64 -4.56 28.82
C PHE A 162 -6.97 -5.86 29.33
N TYR A 163 -7.72 -6.67 30.07
CA TYR A 163 -7.20 -7.93 30.66
C TYR A 163 -6.93 -9.05 29.65
N THR A 164 -7.19 -8.85 28.36
CA THR A 164 -6.84 -9.78 27.28
C THR A 164 -5.39 -9.64 26.80
N SER A 165 -4.63 -8.70 27.37
CA SER A 165 -3.27 -8.29 26.97
C SER A 165 -3.17 -7.58 25.61
N LYS A 166 -4.10 -7.81 24.69
CA LYS A 166 -4.18 -7.18 23.36
C LYS A 166 -5.56 -6.53 23.12
N PRO A 167 -5.92 -5.51 23.91
CA PRO A 167 -7.25 -4.90 23.85
C PRO A 167 -7.67 -4.46 22.45
N ASN A 168 -6.79 -3.81 21.68
CA ASN A 168 -7.15 -3.22 20.39
C ASN A 168 -7.38 -4.30 19.31
N TYR A 169 -6.60 -5.38 19.33
CA TYR A 169 -6.78 -6.52 18.43
C TYR A 169 -8.14 -7.20 18.66
N TYR A 170 -8.48 -7.50 19.92
CA TYR A 170 -9.75 -8.15 20.23
C TYR A 170 -10.94 -7.20 20.04
N GLU A 171 -10.77 -5.90 20.23
CA GLU A 171 -11.78 -4.90 19.89
C GLU A 171 -12.06 -4.91 18.37
N ALA A 172 -11.02 -4.96 17.54
CA ALA A 172 -11.18 -5.07 16.10
C ALA A 172 -11.95 -6.34 15.69
N LEU A 173 -11.65 -7.48 16.31
CA LEU A 173 -12.40 -8.73 16.11
C LEU A 173 -13.85 -8.62 16.57
N TYR A 174 -14.09 -8.01 17.73
CA TYR A 174 -15.43 -7.77 18.24
C TYR A 174 -16.24 -6.91 17.27
N ASN A 175 -15.66 -5.83 16.76
CA ASN A 175 -16.31 -4.95 15.79
C ASN A 175 -16.69 -5.68 14.50
N ILE A 176 -15.85 -6.63 14.04
CA ILE A 176 -16.19 -7.48 12.88
C ILE A 176 -17.43 -8.33 13.18
N VAL A 177 -17.44 -9.01 14.33
CA VAL A 177 -18.55 -9.88 14.73
C VAL A 177 -19.83 -9.09 14.95
N ASP A 178 -19.74 -7.93 15.59
CA ASP A 178 -20.87 -7.02 15.81
C ASP A 178 -21.45 -6.53 14.49
N LYS A 179 -20.61 -6.18 13.51
CA LYS A 179 -21.08 -5.87 12.16
C LYS A 179 -21.74 -7.05 11.49
N ILE A 180 -21.18 -8.26 11.54
CA ILE A 180 -21.84 -9.46 11.00
C ILE A 180 -23.23 -9.65 11.64
N LYS A 181 -23.35 -9.49 12.95
CA LYS A 181 -24.63 -9.58 13.64
C LYS A 181 -25.62 -8.52 13.15
N SER A 182 -25.19 -7.27 13.04
CA SER A 182 -26.03 -6.18 12.50
C SER A 182 -26.50 -6.46 11.08
N LEU A 183 -25.66 -7.09 10.24
CA LEU A 183 -26.03 -7.47 8.88
C LEU A 183 -27.04 -8.62 8.86
N ASN A 184 -26.89 -9.61 9.74
CA ASN A 184 -27.88 -10.68 9.89
C ASN A 184 -29.25 -10.11 10.33
N ASP A 185 -29.27 -9.16 11.28
CA ASP A 185 -30.51 -8.54 11.75
C ASP A 185 -31.23 -7.78 10.60
N ILE A 186 -30.44 -7.13 9.73
CA ILE A 186 -30.94 -6.47 8.52
C ILE A 186 -31.44 -7.51 7.51
N GLU A 187 -30.70 -8.59 7.26
CA GLU A 187 -31.12 -9.67 6.37
C GLU A 187 -32.44 -10.31 6.84
N ASP A 188 -32.58 -10.59 8.13
CA ASP A 188 -33.81 -11.11 8.75
C ASP A 188 -34.99 -10.14 8.59
N SER A 189 -34.73 -8.82 8.58
CA SER A 189 -35.76 -7.82 8.29
C SER A 189 -36.23 -7.86 6.83
N PHE A 190 -35.32 -8.06 5.89
CA PHE A 190 -35.60 -8.19 4.47
C PHE A 190 -36.33 -9.49 4.12
N ILE A 191 -35.94 -10.60 4.76
CA ILE A 191 -36.62 -11.89 4.64
C ILE A 191 -38.07 -11.77 5.11
N ARG A 192 -38.33 -11.07 6.22
CA ARG A 192 -39.70 -10.81 6.71
C ARG A 192 -40.55 -9.99 5.73
N GLN A 193 -39.92 -9.11 4.96
CA GLN A 193 -40.58 -8.32 3.90
C GLN A 193 -40.72 -9.10 2.58
N GLY A 194 -40.16 -10.31 2.49
CA GLY A 194 -40.22 -11.15 1.28
C GLY A 194 -39.26 -10.73 0.16
N ASN A 195 -38.26 -9.90 0.45
CA ASN A 195 -37.28 -9.42 -0.55
C ASN A 195 -35.88 -9.91 -0.20
N LEU A 196 -35.25 -10.74 -1.04
CA LEU A 196 -33.88 -11.22 -0.83
C LEU A 196 -32.93 -10.45 -1.76
N HIS A 197 -32.40 -9.32 -1.28
CA HIS A 197 -31.42 -8.54 -2.02
C HIS A 197 -29.99 -8.97 -1.65
N LYS A 198 -29.15 -9.20 -2.67
CA LYS A 198 -27.72 -9.46 -2.50
C LYS A 198 -26.96 -8.23 -2.97
N ASP A 199 -26.35 -7.51 -2.03
CA ASP A 199 -25.56 -6.32 -2.30
C ASP A 199 -24.14 -6.54 -1.72
N GLN A 200 -23.32 -7.22 -2.51
CA GLN A 200 -21.94 -7.56 -2.17
C GLN A 200 -20.97 -6.48 -2.63
N ILE A 201 -19.87 -6.33 -1.89
CA ILE A 201 -18.84 -5.35 -2.18
C ILE A 201 -17.90 -5.85 -3.28
N ASN A 202 -17.56 -4.97 -4.23
CA ASN A 202 -16.59 -5.27 -5.27
C ASN A 202 -15.17 -5.03 -4.77
N LEU A 203 -14.37 -6.10 -4.69
CA LEU A 203 -13.06 -6.10 -4.03
C LEU A 203 -11.86 -6.18 -4.99
N ILE A 204 -12.11 -6.26 -6.30
CA ILE A 204 -11.10 -6.56 -7.34
C ILE A 204 -9.89 -5.63 -7.28
N ASN A 205 -10.11 -4.34 -7.04
CA ASN A 205 -9.06 -3.31 -7.06
C ASN A 205 -8.45 -3.07 -5.67
N SER A 206 -8.57 -4.00 -4.72
CA SER A 206 -8.11 -3.79 -3.36
C SER A 206 -7.46 -5.04 -2.77
N THR A 207 -6.44 -4.84 -1.94
CA THR A 207 -5.77 -5.91 -1.20
C THR A 207 -5.84 -5.67 0.30
N TRP A 208 -5.76 -6.76 1.07
CA TRP A 208 -5.65 -6.67 2.51
C TRP A 208 -4.33 -6.02 2.92
N LEU A 209 -4.35 -5.30 4.03
CA LEU A 209 -3.15 -4.81 4.67
C LEU A 209 -2.25 -5.98 5.10
N LEU A 210 -0.94 -5.77 5.01
CA LEU A 210 0.07 -6.73 5.46
C LEU A 210 0.14 -6.77 7.00
N ASN A 211 0.70 -7.85 7.57
CA ASN A 211 0.77 -8.01 9.04
C ASN A 211 1.36 -6.77 9.75
N HIS A 212 2.51 -6.29 9.26
CA HIS A 212 3.16 -5.10 9.82
C HIS A 212 2.38 -3.79 9.63
N GLU A 213 1.51 -3.69 8.60
CA GLU A 213 0.66 -2.52 8.38
C GLU A 213 -0.49 -2.52 9.41
N ILE A 214 -1.06 -3.69 9.69
CA ILE A 214 -2.10 -3.86 10.71
C ILE A 214 -1.53 -3.64 12.11
N GLU A 215 -0.34 -4.17 12.42
CA GLU A 215 0.35 -3.93 13.70
C GLU A 215 0.56 -2.44 13.96
N LYS A 216 0.97 -1.67 12.94
CA LYS A 216 1.08 -0.20 13.03
C LYS A 216 -0.25 0.49 13.25
N GLN A 217 -1.33 0.00 12.64
CA GLN A 217 -2.66 0.58 12.78
C GLN A 217 -3.30 0.29 14.14
N ILE A 218 -3.08 -0.91 14.68
CA ILE A 218 -3.65 -1.38 15.96
C ILE A 218 -2.73 -1.00 17.15
N LEU A 219 -1.46 -0.72 16.88
CA LEU A 219 -0.40 -0.45 17.89
C LEU A 219 -0.16 -1.64 18.84
N GLU A 220 -0.33 -2.86 18.33
CA GLU A 220 -0.12 -4.11 19.08
C GLU A 220 0.57 -5.16 18.21
N PRO A 221 1.47 -5.98 18.77
CA PRO A 221 2.15 -7.03 18.02
C PRO A 221 1.19 -8.17 17.69
N ILE A 222 1.20 -8.60 16.43
CA ILE A 222 0.33 -9.64 15.89
C ILE A 222 1.18 -10.79 15.35
N SER A 223 0.92 -12.00 15.87
CA SER A 223 1.51 -13.22 15.34
C SER A 223 0.87 -13.60 13.99
N ASP A 224 1.58 -14.36 13.16
CA ASP A 224 1.05 -14.77 11.86
C ASP A 224 -0.24 -15.59 11.99
N SER A 225 -0.40 -16.36 13.08
CA SER A 225 -1.62 -17.12 13.35
C SER A 225 -2.82 -16.21 13.64
N GLU A 226 -2.62 -15.16 14.44
CA GLU A 226 -3.63 -14.15 14.78
C GLU A 226 -3.98 -13.30 13.55
N TYR A 227 -2.99 -13.00 12.70
CA TYR A 227 -3.21 -12.32 11.41
C TYR A 227 -4.09 -13.18 10.49
N ASN A 228 -3.78 -14.47 10.32
CA ASN A 228 -4.58 -15.37 9.50
C ASN A 228 -6.01 -15.50 10.04
N TYR A 229 -6.19 -15.56 11.36
CA TYR A 229 -7.51 -15.57 11.99
C TYR A 229 -8.28 -14.26 11.74
N PHE A 230 -7.60 -13.13 11.83
CA PHE A 230 -8.18 -11.81 11.55
C PHE A 230 -8.64 -11.68 10.10
N ILE A 231 -7.80 -12.07 9.14
CA ILE A 231 -8.16 -12.07 7.71
C ILE A 231 -9.30 -13.05 7.43
N THR A 232 -9.31 -14.24 8.04
CA THR A 232 -10.43 -15.19 7.91
C THR A 232 -11.73 -14.59 8.42
N SER A 233 -11.68 -13.84 9.53
CA SER A 233 -12.85 -13.16 10.11
C SER A 233 -13.36 -12.03 9.19
N LEU A 234 -12.46 -11.27 8.58
CA LEU A 234 -12.82 -10.24 7.58
C LEU A 234 -13.35 -10.83 6.27
N GLN A 235 -12.81 -11.97 5.82
CA GLN A 235 -13.33 -12.70 4.67
C GLN A 235 -14.77 -13.16 4.92
N ARG A 236 -15.06 -13.71 6.10
CA ARG A 236 -16.44 -14.05 6.49
C ARG A 236 -17.39 -12.85 6.42
N LEU A 237 -16.93 -11.65 6.81
CA LEU A 237 -17.70 -10.41 6.67
C LEU A 237 -17.91 -10.02 5.20
N CYS A 238 -16.90 -10.23 4.33
CA CYS A 238 -17.01 -9.97 2.89
C CYS A 238 -17.95 -10.96 2.19
N ASP A 239 -17.98 -12.22 2.63
CA ASP A 239 -18.82 -13.28 2.04
C ASP A 239 -20.32 -13.07 2.36
N HIS A 240 -20.65 -12.23 3.34
CA HIS A 240 -22.03 -11.91 3.70
C HIS A 240 -22.81 -11.32 2.50
N PRO A 241 -24.07 -11.70 2.27
CA PRO A 241 -24.86 -11.22 1.12
C PRO A 241 -25.04 -9.69 1.07
N LEU A 242 -25.02 -9.04 2.23
CA LEU A 242 -25.16 -7.59 2.42
C LEU A 242 -23.86 -6.88 2.79
N SER A 243 -22.70 -7.43 2.41
CA SER A 243 -21.38 -6.95 2.84
C SER A 243 -21.11 -5.47 2.51
N LYS A 244 -21.83 -4.88 1.55
CA LYS A 244 -21.67 -3.48 1.17
C LYS A 244 -22.06 -2.49 2.27
N HIS A 245 -22.95 -2.85 3.19
CA HIS A 245 -23.22 -2.02 4.37
C HIS A 245 -22.03 -1.95 5.35
N ALA A 246 -21.05 -2.84 5.20
CA ALA A 246 -19.82 -2.85 5.99
C ALA A 246 -18.59 -2.33 5.21
N THR A 247 -18.80 -1.54 4.14
CA THR A 247 -17.72 -0.96 3.32
C THR A 247 -16.67 -0.24 4.16
N ASP A 248 -17.10 0.55 5.14
CA ASP A 248 -16.22 1.44 5.89
C ASP A 248 -15.25 0.62 6.75
N LEU A 249 -15.75 -0.45 7.39
CA LEU A 249 -14.92 -1.37 8.16
C LEU A 249 -13.99 -2.16 7.26
N ILE A 250 -14.49 -2.69 6.13
CA ILE A 250 -13.68 -3.48 5.20
C ILE A 250 -12.57 -2.64 4.60
N MET A 251 -12.87 -1.41 4.18
CA MET A 251 -11.90 -0.50 3.56
C MET A 251 -10.88 0.04 4.57
N LYS A 252 -11.21 0.12 5.86
CA LYS A 252 -10.24 0.45 6.92
C LYS A 252 -9.03 -0.49 6.95
N TYR A 253 -9.22 -1.76 6.57
CA TYR A 253 -8.17 -2.79 6.55
C TYR A 253 -7.74 -3.21 5.13
N ARG A 254 -8.11 -2.43 4.12
CA ARG A 254 -7.72 -2.66 2.73
C ARG A 254 -7.01 -1.45 2.16
N LYS A 255 -6.12 -1.72 1.21
CA LYS A 255 -5.50 -0.71 0.36
C LYS A 255 -5.95 -0.89 -1.08
N ILE A 256 -6.17 0.22 -1.76
CA ILE A 256 -6.49 0.22 -3.18
C ILE A 256 -5.22 -0.17 -3.93
N LEU A 257 -5.33 -1.16 -4.81
CA LEU A 257 -4.29 -1.48 -5.76
C LEU A 257 -4.32 -0.44 -6.87
N THR A 258 -3.26 0.35 -6.97
CA THR A 258 -2.96 1.11 -8.18
C THR A 258 -2.52 0.11 -9.23
N ILE A 259 -3.46 -0.32 -10.08
CA ILE A 259 -3.12 -1.08 -11.27
C ILE A 259 -2.50 -0.06 -12.23
N ASP A 260 -1.17 0.02 -12.22
CA ASP A 260 -0.45 0.67 -13.29
C ASP A 260 -0.61 -0.21 -14.52
N SER A 261 -1.73 -0.05 -15.23
CA SER A 261 -1.83 -0.58 -16.58
C SER A 261 -0.83 0.24 -17.38
N ASP A 262 0.33 -0.35 -17.69
CA ASP A 262 1.30 0.19 -18.63
C ASP A 262 0.66 0.27 -20.03
N GLN A 263 -0.31 1.17 -20.20
CA GLN A 263 -0.72 1.60 -21.52
C GLN A 263 0.48 2.35 -22.07
N MET A 264 1.25 1.65 -22.91
CA MET A 264 2.39 2.27 -23.57
C MET A 264 1.87 3.50 -24.32
N ILE A 265 2.31 4.69 -23.90
CA ILE A 265 1.98 5.93 -24.58
C ILE A 265 2.60 5.84 -25.97
N ILE A 266 1.74 5.80 -27.00
CA ILE A 266 2.17 5.73 -28.40
C ILE A 266 2.49 7.17 -28.83
N PRO A 267 3.73 7.51 -29.18
CA PRO A 267 4.05 8.85 -29.63
C PRO A 267 3.35 9.13 -30.97
N PRO A 268 2.82 10.35 -31.18
CA PRO A 268 2.25 10.73 -32.46
C PRO A 268 3.33 10.75 -33.55
N LEU A 269 2.91 10.57 -34.81
CA LEU A 269 3.80 10.66 -35.97
C LEU A 269 4.21 12.11 -36.23
N GLU A 270 5.50 12.31 -36.51
CA GLU A 270 6.04 13.59 -36.97
C GLU A 270 5.97 13.66 -38.50
N TYR A 271 5.98 14.85 -39.07
CA TYR A 271 5.93 15.07 -40.51
C TYR A 271 7.11 15.91 -40.96
N ASP A 272 7.75 15.50 -42.05
CA ASP A 272 8.80 16.28 -42.69
C ASP A 272 8.22 17.45 -43.50
N ASN A 273 9.08 18.35 -43.99
CA ASN A 273 8.72 19.46 -44.89
C ASN A 273 8.00 18.98 -46.17
N THR A 274 8.27 17.74 -46.58
CA THR A 274 7.62 17.05 -47.71
C THR A 274 6.25 16.44 -47.36
N GLY A 275 5.82 16.51 -46.09
CA GLY A 275 4.61 15.86 -45.58
C GLY A 275 4.74 14.35 -45.38
N ARG A 276 5.96 13.80 -45.42
CA ARG A 276 6.21 12.38 -45.17
C ARG A 276 6.16 12.09 -43.66
N PRO A 277 5.32 11.14 -43.20
CA PRO A 277 5.26 10.79 -41.78
C PRO A 277 6.52 10.01 -41.39
N TYR A 278 7.12 10.36 -40.25
CA TYR A 278 8.23 9.62 -39.68
C TYR A 278 8.15 9.59 -38.15
N ILE A 279 8.91 8.69 -37.56
CA ILE A 279 9.10 8.63 -36.11
C ILE A 279 10.56 8.36 -35.80
N LYS A 280 11.12 9.15 -34.89
CA LYS A 280 12.49 8.97 -34.42
C LYS A 280 12.51 8.34 -33.03
N VAL A 281 13.08 7.14 -32.93
CA VAL A 281 13.29 6.45 -31.66
C VAL A 281 14.71 6.67 -31.17
N ALA A 282 14.85 7.53 -30.17
CA ALA A 282 16.12 7.80 -29.50
C ALA A 282 16.47 6.71 -28.47
N ASN A 283 17.76 6.63 -28.08
CA ASN A 283 18.26 5.78 -27.00
C ASN A 283 18.02 4.27 -27.19
N CYS A 284 18.11 3.78 -28.43
CA CYS A 284 18.09 2.35 -28.72
C CYS A 284 19.34 1.69 -28.13
N MET A 285 19.16 0.70 -27.25
CA MET A 285 20.27 0.11 -26.50
C MET A 285 20.17 -1.40 -26.37
N ARG A 286 21.33 -2.07 -26.51
CA ARG A 286 21.51 -3.48 -26.14
C ARG A 286 22.96 -3.70 -25.74
N LYS A 287 23.18 -4.27 -24.56
CA LYS A 287 24.53 -4.35 -23.95
C LYS A 287 25.21 -2.97 -23.96
N THR A 288 26.29 -2.81 -24.73
CA THR A 288 27.03 -1.55 -24.89
C THR A 288 26.71 -0.82 -26.19
N ALA A 289 25.92 -1.41 -27.11
CA ALA A 289 25.50 -0.74 -28.33
C ALA A 289 24.44 0.33 -28.01
N ARG A 290 24.57 1.49 -28.65
CA ARG A 290 23.69 2.66 -28.51
C ARG A 290 23.40 3.27 -29.87
N GLY A 291 22.22 3.82 -30.06
CA GLY A 291 21.94 4.61 -31.25
C GLY A 291 20.47 4.99 -31.39
N GLU A 292 20.10 5.34 -32.61
CA GLU A 292 18.81 5.91 -32.95
C GLU A 292 18.29 5.25 -34.23
N VAL A 293 16.98 5.09 -34.31
CA VAL A 293 16.30 4.53 -35.48
C VAL A 293 15.20 5.48 -35.89
N THR A 294 15.24 5.96 -37.13
CA THR A 294 14.19 6.70 -37.80
C THR A 294 13.41 5.76 -38.70
N ILE A 295 12.08 5.76 -38.56
CA ILE A 295 11.19 4.98 -39.42
C ILE A 295 10.37 5.96 -40.23
N TRP A 296 10.46 5.83 -41.54
CA TRP A 296 9.76 6.64 -42.51
C TRP A 296 8.55 5.85 -43.05
N GLY A 297 7.37 6.45 -42.96
CA GLY A 297 6.17 5.88 -43.56
C GLY A 297 6.15 6.03 -45.09
N LYS A 298 5.24 5.29 -45.75
CA LYS A 298 5.10 5.28 -47.22
C LYS A 298 6.43 4.98 -47.92
N GLY A 299 7.18 4.03 -47.40
CA GLY A 299 8.46 3.59 -47.95
C GLY A 299 8.35 2.40 -48.90
N SER A 300 9.49 1.97 -49.41
CA SER A 300 9.67 0.81 -50.29
C SER A 300 10.33 -0.39 -49.60
N GLY A 301 10.63 -0.29 -48.31
CA GLY A 301 11.34 -1.34 -47.56
C GLY A 301 12.86 -1.15 -47.49
N ASN A 302 13.36 0.05 -47.77
CA ASN A 302 14.79 0.32 -47.74
C ASN A 302 15.30 0.41 -46.29
N ILE A 303 16.39 -0.29 -45.98
CA ILE A 303 16.98 -0.33 -44.63
C ILE A 303 18.42 0.17 -44.71
N ILE A 304 18.65 1.39 -44.22
CA ILE A 304 19.95 2.04 -44.21
C ILE A 304 20.51 2.03 -42.78
N ILE A 305 21.73 1.57 -42.61
CA ILE A 305 22.43 1.42 -41.33
C ILE A 305 23.79 2.13 -41.45
N ASN A 306 23.97 3.23 -40.71
CA ASN A 306 25.17 4.07 -40.75
C ASN A 306 25.57 4.50 -42.18
N GLY A 307 24.60 4.75 -43.06
CA GLY A 307 24.84 5.12 -44.46
C GLY A 307 25.13 3.95 -45.41
N HIS A 308 25.10 2.71 -44.92
CA HIS A 308 25.21 1.49 -45.72
C HIS A 308 23.88 0.74 -45.77
N ASP A 309 23.69 -0.14 -46.75
CA ASP A 309 22.49 -0.99 -46.82
C ASP A 309 22.53 -2.07 -45.71
N ILE A 310 21.52 -2.95 -45.65
CA ILE A 310 21.44 -4.09 -44.72
C ILE A 310 22.68 -5.02 -44.78
N THR A 311 23.46 -4.91 -45.85
CA THR A 311 24.77 -5.56 -46.02
C THR A 311 25.82 -5.13 -45.00
N TYR A 312 25.59 -4.03 -44.25
CA TYR A 312 26.41 -3.62 -43.11
C TYR A 312 26.69 -4.76 -42.13
N PHE A 313 25.72 -5.67 -41.95
CA PHE A 313 25.95 -6.92 -41.23
C PHE A 313 26.29 -8.04 -42.20
N GLU A 314 27.49 -8.61 -42.08
CA GLU A 314 27.91 -9.75 -42.91
C GLU A 314 27.09 -11.01 -42.57
N GLU A 315 26.90 -11.29 -41.28
CA GLU A 315 26.19 -12.48 -40.81
C GLU A 315 24.67 -12.39 -41.02
N PHE A 316 24.09 -13.46 -41.59
CA PHE A 316 22.65 -13.57 -41.83
C PHE A 316 21.80 -13.41 -40.56
N HIS A 317 22.24 -13.97 -39.42
CA HIS A 317 21.53 -13.89 -38.15
C HIS A 317 21.26 -12.43 -37.71
N ASN A 318 22.21 -11.52 -37.94
CA ASN A 318 22.06 -10.12 -37.58
C ASN A 318 21.01 -9.41 -38.47
N ARG A 319 20.92 -9.81 -39.74
CA ARG A 319 19.89 -9.30 -40.67
C ARG A 319 18.50 -9.80 -40.29
N GLU A 320 18.39 -11.09 -39.97
CA GLU A 320 17.14 -11.71 -39.51
C GLU A 320 16.56 -10.99 -38.29
N GLN A 321 17.40 -10.61 -37.31
CA GLN A 321 16.96 -9.85 -36.14
C GLN A 321 16.32 -8.50 -36.51
N ILE A 322 16.84 -7.82 -37.51
CA ILE A 322 16.36 -6.49 -37.96
C ILE A 322 15.05 -6.63 -38.73
N ILE A 323 14.93 -7.67 -39.55
CA ILE A 323 13.77 -7.94 -40.39
C ILE A 323 12.59 -8.50 -39.57
N PHE A 324 12.85 -9.26 -38.51
CA PHE A 324 11.84 -9.90 -37.67
C PHE A 324 10.63 -9.00 -37.28
N PRO A 325 10.80 -7.78 -36.73
CA PRO A 325 9.67 -6.90 -36.40
C PRO A 325 8.85 -6.45 -37.62
N LEU A 326 9.47 -6.33 -38.80
CA LEU A 326 8.78 -5.94 -40.04
C LEU A 326 7.92 -7.08 -40.58
N ILE A 327 8.44 -8.31 -40.54
CA ILE A 327 7.68 -9.51 -40.94
C ILE A 327 6.52 -9.73 -39.96
N PHE A 328 6.79 -9.64 -38.65
CA PHE A 328 5.76 -9.86 -37.63
C PHE A 328 4.55 -8.92 -37.76
N THR A 329 4.79 -7.71 -38.27
CA THR A 329 3.77 -6.66 -38.43
C THR A 329 3.25 -6.52 -39.85
N ASN A 330 3.75 -7.30 -40.81
CA ASN A 330 3.44 -7.19 -42.25
C ASN A 330 3.70 -5.76 -42.80
N MET A 331 4.79 -5.14 -42.36
CA MET A 331 5.20 -3.77 -42.72
C MET A 331 6.50 -3.71 -43.55
N ALA A 332 7.06 -4.85 -43.95
CA ALA A 332 8.35 -4.91 -44.66
C ALA A 332 8.42 -3.96 -45.88
N ASP A 333 7.40 -3.94 -46.73
CA ASP A 333 7.40 -3.16 -47.97
C ASP A 333 6.72 -1.78 -47.83
N LYS A 334 6.41 -1.34 -46.60
CA LYS A 334 5.61 -0.13 -46.34
C LYS A 334 6.37 0.98 -45.64
N VAL A 335 7.50 0.65 -45.01
CA VAL A 335 8.32 1.61 -44.25
C VAL A 335 9.76 1.55 -44.74
N ASP A 336 10.42 2.70 -44.74
CA ASP A 336 11.88 2.74 -44.86
C ASP A 336 12.47 2.98 -43.46
N ILE A 337 13.63 2.37 -43.21
CA ILE A 337 14.33 2.45 -41.94
C ILE A 337 15.69 3.08 -42.16
N GLU A 338 16.03 4.03 -41.31
CA GLU A 338 17.36 4.57 -41.21
C GLU A 338 17.83 4.43 -39.76
N ALA A 339 18.99 3.81 -39.56
CA ALA A 339 19.53 3.52 -38.26
C ALA A 339 20.95 4.08 -38.13
N THR A 340 21.18 4.82 -37.06
CA THR A 340 22.53 5.27 -36.67
C THR A 340 22.90 4.56 -35.37
N ILE A 341 23.87 3.63 -35.42
CA ILE A 341 24.26 2.80 -34.27
C ILE A 341 25.78 2.87 -34.03
N LYS A 342 26.18 2.99 -32.77
CA LYS A 342 27.58 3.05 -32.33
C LYS A 342 27.82 2.15 -31.11
N GLY A 343 29.06 1.67 -30.98
CA GLY A 343 29.49 0.83 -29.87
C GLY A 343 28.95 -0.61 -29.91
N GLY A 344 29.42 -1.44 -28.97
CA GLY A 344 29.08 -2.86 -28.93
C GLY A 344 29.72 -3.68 -30.05
N GLY A 345 29.18 -4.88 -30.27
CA GLY A 345 29.51 -5.73 -31.41
C GLY A 345 28.28 -5.95 -32.31
N PRO A 346 28.42 -6.67 -33.43
CA PRO A 346 27.37 -6.77 -34.46
C PRO A 346 26.04 -7.31 -33.92
N THR A 347 26.07 -8.36 -33.10
CA THR A 347 24.88 -8.94 -32.43
C THR A 347 24.26 -8.02 -31.38
N GLY A 348 25.05 -7.11 -30.81
CA GLY A 348 24.56 -6.07 -29.91
C GLY A 348 23.85 -4.97 -30.69
N GLN A 349 24.44 -4.56 -31.81
CA GLN A 349 23.90 -3.52 -32.69
C GLN A 349 22.61 -3.96 -33.36
N SER A 350 22.58 -5.15 -33.99
CA SER A 350 21.39 -5.70 -34.65
C SER A 350 20.20 -5.80 -33.70
N GLY A 351 20.42 -6.27 -32.47
CA GLY A 351 19.37 -6.35 -31.46
C GLY A 351 18.93 -4.98 -30.90
N ALA A 352 19.80 -3.96 -30.90
CA ALA A 352 19.42 -2.59 -30.55
C ALA A 352 18.56 -1.96 -31.65
N ILE A 353 18.93 -2.15 -32.92
CA ILE A 353 18.16 -1.71 -34.09
C ILE A 353 16.79 -2.40 -34.11
N ARG A 354 16.73 -3.72 -33.90
CA ARG A 354 15.48 -4.48 -33.78
C ARG A 354 14.51 -3.86 -32.78
N TRP A 355 15.02 -3.51 -31.59
CA TRP A 355 14.21 -2.87 -30.55
C TRP A 355 13.73 -1.48 -30.98
N GLY A 356 14.59 -0.68 -31.60
CA GLY A 356 14.24 0.63 -32.16
C GLY A 356 13.15 0.56 -33.23
N ILE A 357 13.30 -0.37 -34.19
CA ILE A 357 12.29 -0.63 -35.23
C ILE A 357 10.96 -1.02 -34.58
N ALA A 358 10.97 -1.98 -33.66
CA ALA A 358 9.76 -2.42 -32.97
C ALA A 358 9.08 -1.27 -32.20
N TRP A 359 9.85 -0.40 -31.54
CA TRP A 359 9.31 0.74 -30.80
C TRP A 359 8.72 1.82 -31.70
N GLY A 360 9.31 2.08 -32.86
CA GLY A 360 8.81 3.07 -33.80
C GLY A 360 7.59 2.57 -34.59
N LEU A 361 7.54 1.27 -34.93
CA LEU A 361 6.42 0.68 -35.66
C LEU A 361 5.07 0.84 -34.94
N ARG A 362 5.05 0.94 -33.61
CA ARG A 362 3.82 1.13 -32.83
C ARG A 362 3.01 2.33 -33.26
N SER A 363 3.64 3.41 -33.72
CA SER A 363 2.94 4.62 -34.18
C SER A 363 2.20 4.42 -35.51
N PHE A 364 2.53 3.36 -36.25
CA PHE A 364 1.88 3.00 -37.52
C PHE A 364 0.88 1.85 -37.40
N LEU A 365 0.73 1.25 -36.21
CA LEU A 365 0.00 0.01 -35.99
C LEU A 365 -1.22 0.20 -35.10
N ASP A 366 -2.13 -0.76 -35.18
CA ASP A 366 -3.31 -0.86 -34.34
C ASP A 366 -2.99 -1.45 -32.96
N LYS A 367 -3.79 -1.08 -31.95
CA LYS A 367 -3.62 -1.52 -30.55
C LYS A 367 -3.48 -3.04 -30.36
N PRO A 368 -4.27 -3.93 -31.00
CA PRO A 368 -4.12 -5.37 -30.76
C PRO A 368 -2.82 -5.94 -31.37
N THR A 369 -2.29 -5.37 -32.46
CA THR A 369 -0.99 -5.79 -33.00
C THR A 369 0.15 -5.38 -32.08
N ILE A 370 0.07 -4.19 -31.48
CA ILE A 370 1.04 -3.74 -30.46
C ILE A 370 1.07 -4.71 -29.27
N GLU A 371 -0.10 -5.18 -28.82
CA GLU A 371 -0.18 -6.15 -27.74
C GLU A 371 0.44 -7.50 -28.13
N ARG A 372 0.22 -7.96 -29.38
CA ARG A 372 0.92 -9.14 -29.92
C ARG A 372 2.45 -8.95 -29.95
N MET A 373 2.94 -7.77 -30.31
CA MET A 373 4.39 -7.46 -30.26
C MET A 373 4.93 -7.46 -28.83
N ARG A 374 4.14 -6.99 -27.86
CA ARG A 374 4.48 -7.03 -26.43
C ARG A 374 4.65 -8.47 -25.95
N VAL A 375 3.68 -9.34 -26.26
CA VAL A 375 3.72 -10.77 -25.92
C VAL A 375 4.88 -11.49 -26.62
N ALA A 376 5.18 -11.13 -27.87
CA ALA A 376 6.33 -11.65 -28.61
C ALA A 376 7.70 -11.15 -28.09
N GLY A 377 7.73 -10.24 -27.10
CA GLY A 377 8.96 -9.71 -26.51
C GLY A 377 9.74 -8.74 -27.41
N LEU A 378 9.10 -8.18 -28.44
CA LEU A 378 9.71 -7.19 -29.34
C LEU A 378 9.88 -5.82 -28.66
N LEU A 379 8.93 -5.47 -27.80
CA LEU A 379 8.90 -4.18 -27.11
C LEU A 379 9.71 -4.18 -25.80
N THR A 380 10.03 -5.36 -25.28
CA THR A 380 10.81 -5.52 -24.05
C THR A 380 12.30 -5.31 -24.31
N ARG A 381 12.93 -4.44 -23.52
CA ARG A 381 14.38 -4.22 -23.56
C ARG A 381 15.12 -5.42 -22.97
N ASP A 382 16.17 -5.91 -23.65
CA ASP A 382 17.04 -6.96 -23.12
C ASP A 382 18.01 -6.37 -22.07
N TRP A 383 17.73 -6.63 -20.80
CA TRP A 383 18.52 -6.15 -19.66
C TRP A 383 19.75 -7.01 -19.35
N ARG A 384 20.01 -8.09 -20.12
CA ARG A 384 21.17 -8.95 -19.89
C ARG A 384 22.46 -8.25 -20.29
N ILE A 385 23.32 -8.02 -19.30
CA ILE A 385 24.64 -7.37 -19.45
C ILE A 385 25.71 -8.32 -18.92
N ARG A 386 26.95 -8.15 -19.40
CA ARG A 386 28.11 -8.91 -18.88
C ARG A 386 28.28 -8.63 -17.39
N GLU A 387 28.14 -9.67 -16.58
CA GLU A 387 28.44 -9.60 -15.15
C GLU A 387 29.94 -9.33 -14.91
N ARG A 388 30.26 -8.51 -13.91
CA ARG A 388 31.64 -8.25 -13.53
C ARG A 388 32.34 -9.50 -12.97
N LYS A 389 33.66 -9.59 -13.14
CA LYS A 389 34.48 -10.59 -12.45
C LYS A 389 34.45 -10.34 -10.94
N LYS A 390 34.43 -11.42 -10.15
CA LYS A 390 34.54 -11.36 -8.69
C LYS A 390 36.00 -11.62 -8.28
N PHE A 391 36.49 -10.92 -7.26
CA PHE A 391 37.81 -11.22 -6.69
C PHE A 391 37.82 -12.64 -6.12
N GLY A 392 38.99 -13.30 -6.15
CA GLY A 392 39.11 -14.71 -5.75
C GLY A 392 38.45 -15.73 -6.71
N GLN A 393 37.96 -15.30 -7.88
CA GLN A 393 37.34 -16.18 -8.88
C GLN A 393 38.01 -16.00 -10.25
N LYS A 394 37.99 -17.06 -11.07
CA LYS A 394 38.57 -17.02 -12.44
C LYS A 394 37.74 -16.11 -13.36
N GLY A 395 36.42 -16.12 -13.21
CA GLY A 395 35.49 -15.27 -13.97
C GLY A 395 34.37 -14.69 -13.11
N ALA A 396 33.26 -14.27 -13.72
CA ALA A 396 32.08 -13.77 -12.99
C ALA A 396 31.42 -14.88 -12.15
N ARG A 397 31.33 -16.10 -12.72
CA ARG A 397 30.76 -17.28 -12.07
C ARG A 397 31.77 -18.43 -11.91
N ARG A 398 32.69 -18.58 -12.88
CA ARG A 398 33.72 -19.64 -12.90
C ARG A 398 34.71 -19.48 -11.74
N LYS A 399 34.84 -20.52 -10.93
CA LYS A 399 35.81 -20.62 -9.83
C LYS A 399 37.15 -21.14 -10.33
N PHE A 400 38.21 -20.92 -9.55
CA PHE A 400 39.46 -21.64 -9.77
C PHE A 400 39.27 -23.13 -9.49
N THR A 401 40.15 -23.96 -10.05
CA THR A 401 40.13 -25.40 -9.76
C THR A 401 40.37 -25.59 -8.27
N TRP A 402 39.42 -26.19 -7.59
CA TRP A 402 39.56 -26.52 -6.18
C TRP A 402 40.41 -27.80 -6.05
N LYS A 403 41.50 -27.72 -5.27
CA LYS A 403 42.31 -28.88 -4.91
C LYS A 403 41.92 -29.31 -3.50
N LYS A 404 41.54 -30.58 -3.33
CA LYS A 404 41.07 -31.13 -2.04
C LYS A 404 42.22 -31.47 -1.08
N ARG A 405 43.39 -31.81 -1.62
CA ARG A 405 44.55 -32.33 -0.90
C ARG A 405 45.75 -31.46 -1.17
#